data_AF-A0A2W6Y631-F1
#
_entry.id   AF-A0A2W6Y631-F1
#
_cell.length_a   1.000
_cell.length_b   1.000
_cell.length_c   1.000
_cell.angle_alpha   90.00
_cell.angle_beta   90.00
_cell.angle_gamma   90.00
#
_symmetry.space_group_name_H-M   'P 1'
#
loop_
_entity.id
_entity.type
_entity.pdbx_description
1 polymer ?
#
loop_
_entity_poly.entity_id
_entity_poly.type
_entity_poly.pdbx_seq_one_letter_code
_entity_poly.pdbx_strand_id
1 'polypeptide(L)' 'LQIGYNRAASIMERMENEGIVGPANHAGKREILVEGGQGRDDD' A
#
# COMPACT_ATOMS: atom_id res chain seq x y z
N LEU A 1 -9.96 9.60 7.80
CA LEU A 1 -9.11 9.95 6.64
C LEU A 1 -9.94 9.82 5.37
N GLN A 2 -10.56 10.90 4.88
CA GLN A 2 -11.32 10.83 3.62
C GLN A 2 -10.48 11.48 2.53
N ILE A 3 -9.57 10.69 1.96
CA ILE A 3 -8.90 11.01 0.71
C ILE A 3 -9.73 10.38 -0.42
N GLY A 4 -10.03 11.17 -1.45
CA GLY A 4 -10.83 10.70 -2.60
C GLY A 4 -10.11 9.63 -3.42
N TYR A 5 -10.88 8.84 -4.17
CA TYR A 5 -10.39 7.69 -4.96
C TYR A 5 -9.23 8.06 -5.89
N ASN A 6 -9.34 9.17 -6.62
CA ASN A 6 -8.30 9.63 -7.54
C ASN A 6 -6.97 9.91 -6.82
N ARG A 7 -7.04 10.48 -5.61
CA ARG A 7 -5.86 10.75 -4.79
C ARG A 7 -5.25 9.45 -4.24
N ALA A 8 -6.08 8.51 -3.83
CA ALA A 8 -5.60 7.19 -3.39
C ALA A 8 -4.89 6.44 -4.53
N ALA A 9 -5.41 6.53 -5.77
CA ALA A 9 -4.78 5.94 -6.94
C ALA A 9 -3.39 6.52 -7.20
N SER A 10 -3.22 7.85 -7.18
CA SER A 10 -1.91 8.48 -7.34
C SER A 10 -0.92 8.13 -6.23
N ILE A 11 -1.40 7.94 -5.00
CA ILE A 11 -0.57 7.48 -3.89
C ILE A 11 -0.11 6.04 -4.13
N MET A 12 -1.02 5.15 -4.56
CA MET A 12 -0.68 3.76 -4.87
C MET A 12 0.34 3.65 -6.00
N GLU A 13 0.16 4.39 -7.09
CA GLU A 13 1.12 4.45 -8.21
C GLU A 13 2.51 4.87 -7.74
N ARG A 14 2.58 5.89 -6.88
CA ARG A 14 3.84 6.35 -6.29
C ARG A 14 4.47 5.29 -5.39
N MET A 15 3.67 4.63 -4.55
CA MET A 15 4.14 3.56 -3.67
C MET A 15 4.64 2.33 -4.46
N GLU A 16 4.02 2.00 -5.59
CA GLU A 16 4.52 0.96 -6.50
C GLU A 16 5.87 1.37 -7.12
N ASN A 17 5.98 2.60 -7.63
CA ASN A 17 7.23 3.13 -8.21
C ASN A 17 8.38 3.23 -7.20
N GLU A 18 8.08 3.56 -5.95
CA GLU A 18 9.06 3.62 -4.86
C GLU A 18 9.41 2.23 -4.29
N GLY A 19 8.78 1.16 -4.81
CA GLY A 19 9.01 -0.22 -4.34
C GLY A 19 8.46 -0.47 -2.93
N ILE A 20 7.52 0.34 -2.47
CA ILE A 20 6.85 0.21 -1.17
C ILE A 20 5.73 -0.83 -1.24
N VAL A 21 5.04 -0.90 -2.39
CA VAL A 21 3.93 -1.80 -2.64
C VAL A 21 4.24 -2.67 -3.87
N GLY A 22 4.02 -3.97 -3.73
CA GLY A 22 4.20 -4.96 -4.79
C GLY A 22 3.01 -5.01 -5.77
N PRO A 23 3.17 -5.75 -6.88
CA PRO A 23 2.12 -5.88 -7.89
C PRO A 23 0.85 -6.51 -7.31
N ALA A 24 -0.28 -6.22 -7.96
CA ALA A 24 -1.54 -6.86 -7.60
C ALA A 24 -1.52 -8.36 -7.95
N ASN A 25 -1.99 -9.19 -7.03
CA ASN A 25 -2.25 -10.60 -7.31
C ASN A 25 -3.57 -10.79 -8.08
N HIS A 26 -3.91 -12.04 -8.39
CA HIS A 26 -5.13 -12.40 -9.14
C HIS A 26 -6.44 -11.90 -8.48
N ALA A 27 -6.43 -11.66 -7.16
CA ALA A 27 -7.58 -11.13 -6.42
C ALA A 27 -7.56 -9.60 -6.27
N GLY A 28 -6.57 -8.91 -6.85
CA GLY A 28 -6.40 -7.46 -6.73
C GLY A 28 -5.74 -6.99 -5.42
N LYS A 29 -5.26 -7.91 -4.59
CA LYS A 29 -4.52 -7.59 -3.35
C LYS A 29 -3.06 -7.30 -3.68
N ARG A 30 -2.43 -6.41 -2.92
CA ARG A 30 -1.03 -6.02 -3.07
C ARG A 30 -0.29 -6.25 -1.75
N GLU A 31 0.96 -6.66 -1.86
CA GLU A 31 1.84 -6.88 -0.70
C GLU A 31 2.62 -5.60 -0.40
N ILE A 32 2.84 -5.31 0.89
CA ILE A 32 3.69 -4.18 1.31
C ILE A 32 5.11 -4.73 1.43
N LEU A 33 6.04 -4.14 0.68
CA LEU A 33 7.43 -4.60 0.57
C LEU A 33 8.34 -3.96 1.63
N VAL A 34 7.89 -2.90 2.29
CA VAL A 34 8.61 -2.27 3.40
C VAL A 34 8.26 -2.94 4.72
N GLU A 35 9.27 -3.17 5.55
CA GLU A 35 9.17 -3.71 6.91
C GLU A 35 8.68 -2.62 7.88
N GLY A 36 7.45 -2.12 7.68
CA GLY A 36 6.97 -0.88 8.32
C GLY A 36 5.59 -0.93 8.96
N GLY A 37 4.93 -2.08 9.02
CA GLY A 37 3.54 -2.13 9.49
C GLY A 37 3.06 -3.46 10.05
N GLN A 38 3.96 -4.37 10.41
CA GLN A 38 3.56 -5.48 11.28
C GLN A 38 3.34 -4.87 12.67
N GLY A 39 2.10 -4.93 13.14
CA GLY A 39 1.60 -4.19 14.29
C GLY A 39 2.56 -4.25 15.47
N ARG A 40 2.95 -3.07 15.95
CA ARG A 40 3.04 -2.86 17.40
C ARG A 40 1.62 -2.89 17.94
N ASP A 41 1.03 -4.08 17.95
CA ASP A 41 -0.16 -4.43 18.74
C ASP A 41 0.34 -5.20 19.98
N ASP A 42 1.45 -4.73 20.58
CA ASP A 42 1.92 -5.13 21.90
C ASP A 42 1.36 -4.13 22.93
N ASP A 43 0.06 -4.23 23.28
CA ASP A 43 -0.55 -4.06 24.63
C ASP A 43 -2.08 -4.24 24.56
#